data_AF-A0A3N5JJA1-F1
#
_entry.id   AF-A0A3N5JJA1-F1
#
_cell.length_a   1.000
_cell.length_b   1.000
_cell.length_c   1.000
_cell.angle_alpha   90.00
_cell.angle_beta   90.00
_cell.angle_gamma   90.00
#
_symmetry.space_group_name_H-M   'P 1'
#
loop_
_entity.id
_entity.type
_entity.pdbx_description
1 polymer ?
#
loop_
_entity_poly.entity_id
_entity_poly.type
_entity_poly.pdbx_seq_one_letter_code
_entity_poly.pdbx_strand_id
1 'polypeptide(L)'
;MSAAVKIGLDKKKKYNLVIPLFLYLLIMGVVFLSCRPQYDVSKAEFITTPPRINPDYTNLTIPYNIAPMNFIIQEKGIKFLVNIFADSNSIISVQSRSPRIKIPAGKWQKLLSLNQGKAINFDVFVFDGRWAKYKRFSNNVVEELIDRYLVYRFLQPNYTVQNEMQIRQRDLQNHDESLVMTTKPIAGCINCHSFNQNDPSEMLFHIRWGVAAGTLFAQDGQLSKIDTRTKFNPSPGAYPSWHLSGILVAFSVNKV
;
A
#
# COMPACT_ATOMS: atom_id res chain seq x y z
N MET A 1 -52.42 -52.01 -31.04
CA MET A 1 -50.96 -52.01 -31.24
C MET A 1 -50.57 -50.73 -31.95
N SER A 2 -49.96 -49.79 -31.21
CA SER A 2 -49.47 -48.50 -31.74
C SER A 2 -47.98 -48.43 -31.45
N ALA A 3 -47.16 -48.22 -32.47
CA ALA A 3 -45.73 -47.97 -32.31
C ALA A 3 -45.41 -46.66 -33.05
N ALA A 4 -45.34 -45.57 -32.29
CA ALA A 4 -44.82 -44.30 -32.76
C ALA A 4 -43.32 -44.22 -32.42
N VAL A 5 -42.47 -44.19 -33.44
CA VAL A 5 -41.03 -43.95 -33.33
C VAL A 5 -40.81 -42.46 -33.06
N LYS A 6 -40.32 -42.11 -31.86
CA LYS A 6 -39.81 -40.76 -31.56
C LYS A 6 -38.32 -40.69 -31.86
N ILE A 7 -37.95 -39.99 -32.93
CA ILE A 7 -36.57 -39.58 -33.20
C ILE A 7 -36.27 -38.35 -32.33
N GLY A 8 -35.63 -38.57 -31.19
CA GLY A 8 -35.11 -37.51 -30.33
C GLY A 8 -33.76 -37.01 -30.83
N LEU A 9 -33.73 -35.87 -31.54
CA LEU A 9 -32.49 -35.15 -31.85
C LEU A 9 -31.86 -34.62 -30.55
N ASP A 10 -30.66 -35.12 -30.25
CA ASP A 10 -29.84 -34.84 -29.07
C ASP A 10 -29.39 -33.37 -29.01
N LYS A 11 -30.22 -32.51 -28.42
CA LYS A 11 -29.91 -31.09 -28.18
C LYS A 11 -28.79 -30.88 -27.16
N LYS A 12 -28.44 -31.88 -26.32
CA LYS A 12 -27.44 -31.71 -25.24
C LYS A 12 -26.00 -31.61 -25.77
N LYS A 13 -25.68 -32.30 -26.87
CA LYS A 13 -24.33 -32.22 -27.46
C LYS A 13 -23.96 -30.84 -28.03
N LYS A 14 -24.93 -30.09 -28.56
CA LYS A 14 -24.67 -28.75 -29.13
C LYS A 14 -24.27 -27.73 -28.07
N TYR A 15 -24.90 -27.73 -26.90
CA TYR A 15 -24.57 -26.77 -25.83
C TYR A 15 -23.21 -27.07 -25.16
N ASN A 16 -22.82 -28.34 -25.07
CA ASN A 16 -21.53 -28.74 -24.48
C ASN A 16 -20.31 -28.34 -25.32
N LEU A 17 -20.47 -28.07 -26.62
CA LEU A 17 -19.37 -27.62 -27.49
C LEU A 17 -19.32 -26.09 -27.65
N VAL A 18 -20.47 -25.40 -27.54
CA VAL A 18 -20.57 -23.95 -27.72
C VAL A 18 -19.99 -23.18 -26.52
N ILE A 19 -20.17 -23.69 -25.29
CA ILE A 19 -19.61 -23.07 -24.08
C ILE A 19 -18.07 -23.07 -24.08
N PRO A 20 -17.36 -24.19 -24.32
CA PRO A 20 -15.89 -24.17 -24.36
C PRO A 20 -15.36 -23.37 -25.55
N LEU A 21 -16.05 -23.34 -26.69
CA LEU A 21 -15.69 -22.50 -27.84
C LEU A 21 -15.82 -21.00 -27.51
N PHE A 22 -16.89 -20.61 -26.82
CA PHE A 22 -17.09 -19.23 -26.39
C PHE A 22 -16.06 -18.81 -25.33
N LEU A 23 -15.76 -19.67 -24.36
CA LEU A 23 -14.68 -19.47 -23.38
C LEU A 23 -13.31 -19.36 -24.07
N TYR A 24 -13.04 -20.20 -25.07
CA TYR A 24 -11.80 -20.14 -25.85
C TYR A 24 -11.68 -18.83 -26.64
N LEU A 25 -12.76 -18.38 -27.28
CA LEU A 25 -12.82 -17.10 -27.99
C LEU A 25 -12.69 -15.90 -27.03
N LEU A 26 -13.25 -16.00 -25.81
CA LEU A 26 -13.11 -14.98 -24.77
C LEU A 26 -11.67 -14.91 -24.25
N ILE A 27 -11.03 -16.06 -23.99
CA ILE A 27 -9.62 -16.17 -23.59
C ILE A 27 -8.72 -15.62 -24.71
N MET A 28 -8.95 -16.01 -25.97
CA MET A 28 -8.23 -15.47 -27.12
C MET A 28 -8.42 -13.96 -27.26
N GLY A 29 -9.65 -13.45 -27.09
CA GLY A 29 -9.95 -12.02 -27.10
C GLY A 29 -9.18 -11.25 -26.02
N VAL A 30 -9.08 -11.80 -24.81
CA VAL A 30 -8.28 -11.24 -23.70
C VAL A 30 -6.77 -11.28 -24.01
N VAL A 31 -6.28 -12.33 -24.67
CA VAL A 31 -4.88 -12.44 -25.10
C VAL A 31 -4.52 -11.39 -26.16
N PHE A 32 -5.40 -11.13 -27.14
CA PHE A 32 -5.18 -10.10 -28.16
C PHE A 32 -5.26 -8.66 -27.63
N LEU A 33 -6.05 -8.40 -26.59
CA LEU A 33 -6.11 -7.09 -25.92
C LEU A 33 -4.88 -6.78 -25.06
N SER A 34 -4.04 -7.78 -24.77
CA SER A 34 -2.87 -7.62 -23.90
C SER A 34 -1.59 -7.19 -24.64
N CYS A 35 -1.59 -7.22 -25.97
CA CYS A 35 -0.46 -6.80 -26.78
C CYS A 35 -0.54 -5.28 -27.05
N ARG A 36 -0.20 -4.47 -26.05
CA ARG A 36 -0.04 -3.03 -26.28
C ARG A 36 1.22 -2.81 -27.13
N PRO A 37 1.13 -2.10 -28.27
CA PRO A 37 2.29 -1.82 -29.09
C PRO A 37 3.31 -1.02 -28.27
N GLN A 38 4.55 -1.51 -28.24
CA GLN A 38 5.63 -0.88 -27.50
C GLN A 38 5.99 0.46 -28.14
N TYR A 39 6.25 1.48 -27.32
CA TYR A 39 6.77 2.75 -27.83
C TYR A 39 8.17 2.56 -28.39
N ASP A 40 8.38 2.97 -29.64
CA ASP A 40 9.71 3.10 -30.22
C ASP A 40 10.39 4.36 -29.66
N VAL A 41 11.41 4.13 -28.84
CA VAL A 41 12.24 5.17 -28.20
C VAL A 41 13.68 5.12 -28.68
N SER A 42 13.96 4.41 -29.78
CA SER A 42 15.32 4.23 -30.32
C SER A 42 16.00 5.55 -30.71
N LYS A 43 15.22 6.55 -31.14
CA LYS A 43 15.67 7.89 -31.54
C LYS A 43 15.43 8.95 -30.45
N ALA A 44 15.31 8.54 -29.19
CA ALA A 44 15.08 9.49 -28.10
C ALA A 44 16.29 10.42 -27.92
N GLU A 45 16.03 11.72 -27.85
CA GLU A 45 17.04 12.74 -27.53
C GLU A 45 17.46 12.59 -26.07
N PHE A 46 18.76 12.60 -25.80
CA PHE A 46 19.27 12.47 -24.43
C PHE A 46 19.31 13.83 -23.73
N ILE A 47 18.63 13.92 -22.60
CA ILE A 47 18.63 15.08 -21.70
C ILE A 47 19.59 14.81 -20.54
N THR A 48 20.56 15.68 -20.35
CA THR A 48 21.68 15.50 -19.40
C THR A 48 21.28 15.69 -17.94
N THR A 49 20.07 16.19 -17.65
CA THR A 49 19.53 16.33 -16.31
C THR A 49 18.59 15.18 -15.96
N PRO A 50 18.49 14.77 -14.68
CA PRO A 50 17.50 13.80 -14.26
C PRO A 50 16.07 14.36 -14.43
N PRO A 51 15.06 13.49 -14.56
CA PRO A 51 13.67 13.94 -14.63
C PRO A 51 13.22 14.49 -13.28
N ARG A 52 12.39 15.54 -13.27
CA ARG A 52 11.71 15.96 -12.04
C ARG A 52 10.55 15.02 -11.77
N ILE A 53 10.57 14.38 -10.60
CA ILE A 53 9.52 13.47 -10.15
C ILE A 53 8.97 13.88 -8.78
N ASN A 54 7.70 13.58 -8.53
CA ASN A 54 7.05 13.83 -7.25
C ASN A 54 6.29 12.59 -6.74
N PRO A 55 6.55 12.11 -5.51
CA PRO A 55 7.64 12.54 -4.63
C PRO A 55 9.03 12.34 -5.24
N ASP A 56 10.04 13.06 -4.73
CA ASP A 56 11.41 12.84 -5.16
C ASP A 56 11.93 11.52 -4.57
N TYR A 57 12.02 10.53 -5.42
CA TYR A 57 12.49 9.18 -5.09
C TYR A 57 13.83 8.86 -5.75
N THR A 58 14.64 9.87 -6.05
CA THR A 58 15.95 9.69 -6.66
C THR A 58 17.02 9.41 -5.59
N ASN A 59 17.93 8.48 -5.86
CA ASN A 59 19.11 8.18 -5.03
C ASN A 59 18.78 7.75 -3.59
N LEU A 60 17.73 6.95 -3.42
CA LEU A 60 17.31 6.41 -2.14
C LEU A 60 17.93 5.05 -1.84
N THR A 61 18.04 4.75 -0.55
CA THR A 61 18.23 3.40 -0.02
C THR A 61 16.86 2.87 0.40
N ILE A 62 16.44 1.73 -0.17
CA ILE A 62 15.10 1.18 0.02
C ILE A 62 15.16 -0.29 0.47
N PRO A 63 14.28 -0.73 1.40
CA PRO A 63 14.20 -2.12 1.79
C PRO A 63 13.51 -2.92 0.69
N TYR A 64 13.87 -4.19 0.53
CA TYR A 64 13.33 -4.99 -0.57
C TYR A 64 11.83 -5.31 -0.45
N ASN A 65 11.25 -5.13 0.74
CA ASN A 65 9.82 -5.31 0.99
C ASN A 65 8.98 -4.04 0.83
N ILE A 66 9.55 -2.90 0.41
CA ILE A 66 8.77 -1.65 0.27
C ILE A 66 7.70 -1.76 -0.83
N ALA A 67 6.55 -1.12 -0.59
CA ALA A 67 5.50 -0.94 -1.59
C ALA A 67 6.00 -0.29 -2.89
N PRO A 68 5.29 -0.48 -4.02
CA PRO A 68 5.64 0.16 -5.29
C PRO A 68 5.72 1.68 -5.16
N MET A 69 6.90 2.23 -5.45
CA MET A 69 7.18 3.66 -5.32
C MET A 69 6.61 4.44 -6.51
N ASN A 70 5.29 4.58 -6.54
CA ASN A 70 4.58 5.31 -7.59
C ASN A 70 4.90 6.81 -7.53
N PHE A 71 5.13 7.44 -8.68
CA PHE A 71 5.49 8.85 -8.76
C PHE A 71 4.80 9.55 -9.94
N ILE A 72 4.87 10.88 -9.94
CA ILE A 72 4.40 11.75 -11.01
C ILE A 72 5.61 12.38 -11.70
N ILE A 73 5.73 12.23 -13.02
CA ILE A 73 6.72 12.95 -13.83
C ILE A 73 6.22 14.39 -14.01
N GLN A 74 7.03 15.37 -13.61
CA GLN A 74 6.67 16.80 -13.69
C GLN A 74 7.06 17.45 -15.03
N GLU A 75 7.72 16.69 -15.91
CA GLU A 75 8.08 17.15 -17.25
C GLU A 75 6.85 17.22 -18.17
N LYS A 76 6.84 18.21 -19.05
CA LYS A 76 5.76 18.37 -20.04
C LYS A 76 5.82 17.25 -21.06
N GLY A 77 4.68 16.58 -21.27
CA GLY A 77 4.56 15.53 -22.27
C GLY A 77 3.17 14.88 -22.26
N ILE A 78 2.91 14.13 -23.32
CA ILE A 78 1.63 13.45 -23.58
C ILE A 78 1.73 11.93 -23.56
N LYS A 79 2.95 11.38 -23.63
CA LYS A 79 3.24 9.95 -23.43
C LYS A 79 4.51 9.80 -22.61
N PHE A 80 4.52 8.77 -21.77
CA PHE A 80 5.56 8.49 -20.81
C PHE A 80 5.92 7.01 -20.89
N LEU A 81 7.21 6.72 -20.79
CA LEU A 81 7.74 5.37 -20.61
C LEU A 81 8.75 5.39 -19.48
N VAL A 82 8.62 4.46 -18.54
CA VAL A 82 9.61 4.24 -17.48
C VAL A 82 10.06 2.80 -17.56
N ASN A 83 11.38 2.60 -17.67
CA ASN A 83 12.01 1.30 -17.54
C ASN A 83 12.74 1.24 -16.20
N ILE A 84 12.39 0.26 -15.38
CA ILE A 84 12.99 0.01 -14.06
C ILE A 84 13.71 -1.33 -14.09
N PHE A 85 14.99 -1.36 -13.73
CA PHE A 85 15.79 -2.57 -13.88
C PHE A 85 17.05 -2.62 -13.03
N ALA A 86 17.45 -3.82 -12.62
CA ALA A 86 18.77 -4.06 -12.03
C ALA A 86 19.78 -4.54 -13.10
N ASP A 87 19.31 -5.34 -14.06
CA ASP A 87 20.05 -5.90 -15.18
C ASP A 87 19.16 -6.01 -16.43
N SER A 88 19.68 -6.54 -17.53
CA SER A 88 18.91 -6.70 -18.79
C SER A 88 17.73 -7.68 -18.70
N ASN A 89 17.72 -8.56 -17.70
CA ASN A 89 16.72 -9.62 -17.57
C ASN A 89 15.59 -9.23 -16.60
N SER A 90 15.81 -8.21 -15.78
CA SER A 90 14.91 -7.78 -14.71
C SER A 90 14.30 -6.42 -15.03
N ILE A 91 13.55 -6.31 -16.13
CA ILE A 91 12.96 -5.03 -16.59
C ILE A 91 11.46 -4.96 -16.29
N ILE A 92 11.05 -3.88 -15.62
CA ILE A 92 9.66 -3.42 -15.55
C ILE A 92 9.53 -2.24 -16.51
N SER A 93 8.70 -2.40 -17.55
CA SER A 93 8.33 -1.30 -18.45
C SER A 93 6.92 -0.80 -18.16
N VAL A 94 6.80 0.49 -17.85
CA VAL A 94 5.52 1.16 -17.60
C VAL A 94 5.29 2.21 -18.67
N GLN A 95 4.29 1.99 -19.53
CA GLN A 95 3.84 2.96 -20.53
C GLN A 95 2.57 3.66 -20.04
N SER A 96 2.53 4.98 -20.17
CA SER A 96 1.40 5.79 -19.73
C SER A 96 1.13 6.98 -20.66
N ARG A 97 -0.14 7.36 -20.79
CA ARG A 97 -0.56 8.65 -21.39
C ARG A 97 -0.80 9.75 -20.34
N SER A 98 -0.53 9.43 -19.08
CA SER A 98 -0.58 10.33 -17.94
C SER A 98 0.80 10.40 -17.28
N PRO A 99 1.21 11.54 -16.72
CA PRO A 99 2.48 11.63 -15.98
C PRO A 99 2.51 10.77 -14.71
N ARG A 100 1.37 10.22 -14.28
CA ARG A 100 1.28 9.32 -13.12
C ARG A 100 1.79 7.93 -13.50
N ILE A 101 2.88 7.52 -12.89
CA ILE A 101 3.51 6.22 -13.09
C ILE A 101 3.07 5.28 -11.97
N LYS A 102 2.30 4.26 -12.34
CA LYS A 102 1.85 3.18 -11.45
C LYS A 102 2.65 1.92 -11.74
N ILE A 103 3.54 1.54 -10.83
CA ILE A 103 4.41 0.39 -10.96
C ILE A 103 3.62 -0.87 -10.54
N PRO A 104 3.59 -1.94 -11.38
CA PRO A 104 2.89 -3.16 -11.06
C PRO A 104 3.46 -3.85 -9.81
N ALA A 105 2.64 -4.04 -8.77
CA ALA A 105 3.08 -4.50 -7.46
C ALA A 105 3.83 -5.83 -7.48
N GLY A 106 3.29 -6.86 -8.14
CA GLY A 106 3.95 -8.16 -8.21
C GLY A 106 5.30 -8.13 -8.95
N LYS A 107 5.42 -7.32 -10.00
CA LYS A 107 6.70 -7.15 -10.72
C LYS A 107 7.71 -6.40 -9.87
N TRP A 108 7.27 -5.36 -9.16
CA TRP A 108 8.09 -4.57 -8.24
C TRP A 108 8.67 -5.44 -7.13
N GLN A 109 7.81 -6.18 -6.42
CA GLN A 109 8.24 -7.06 -5.34
C GLN A 109 9.26 -8.09 -5.83
N LYS A 110 9.02 -8.72 -6.99
CA LYS A 110 9.95 -9.67 -7.60
C LYS A 110 11.29 -9.02 -7.98
N LEU A 111 11.26 -7.80 -8.54
CA LEU A 111 12.47 -7.07 -8.91
C LEU A 111 13.34 -6.81 -7.68
N LEU A 112 12.74 -6.29 -6.60
CA LEU A 112 13.48 -5.97 -5.38
C LEU A 112 14.00 -7.22 -4.68
N SER A 113 13.18 -8.26 -4.54
CA SER A 113 13.56 -9.49 -3.83
C SER A 113 14.73 -10.21 -4.49
N LEU A 114 14.86 -10.13 -5.81
CA LEU A 114 15.95 -10.75 -6.58
C LEU A 114 17.24 -9.90 -6.60
N ASN A 115 17.18 -8.64 -6.17
CA ASN A 115 18.27 -7.68 -6.31
C ASN A 115 18.63 -7.00 -4.99
N GLN A 116 18.50 -7.73 -3.88
CA GLN A 116 18.98 -7.27 -2.57
C GLN A 116 20.50 -7.04 -2.62
N GLY A 117 20.95 -5.98 -1.95
CA GLY A 117 22.35 -5.52 -1.99
C GLY A 117 22.77 -4.85 -3.31
N LYS A 118 21.86 -4.68 -4.28
CA LYS A 118 22.17 -4.11 -5.61
C LYS A 118 21.39 -2.83 -5.88
N ALA A 119 21.88 -2.05 -6.84
CA ALA A 119 21.17 -0.89 -7.35
C ALA A 119 20.10 -1.29 -8.38
N ILE A 120 18.95 -0.65 -8.32
CA ILE A 120 17.96 -0.59 -9.40
C ILE A 120 18.04 0.77 -10.09
N ASN A 121 17.81 0.77 -11.39
CA ASN A 121 17.97 1.91 -12.27
C ASN A 121 16.62 2.30 -12.89
N PHE A 122 16.45 3.60 -13.12
CA PHE A 122 15.27 4.17 -13.74
C PHE A 122 15.66 4.97 -14.98
N ASP A 123 15.21 4.49 -16.14
CA ASP A 123 15.26 5.25 -17.39
C ASP A 123 13.86 5.83 -17.66
N VAL A 124 13.77 7.16 -17.68
CA VAL A 124 12.51 7.89 -17.89
C VAL A 124 12.51 8.56 -19.25
N PHE A 125 11.45 8.31 -20.01
CA PHE A 125 11.21 8.85 -21.34
C PHE A 125 9.91 9.65 -21.37
N VAL A 126 9.95 10.82 -22.00
CA VAL A 126 8.81 11.73 -22.14
C VAL A 126 8.65 12.09 -23.62
N PHE A 127 7.41 12.11 -24.11
CA PHE A 127 7.10 12.50 -25.47
C PHE A 127 6.27 13.78 -25.50
N ASP A 128 6.77 14.79 -26.21
CA ASP A 128 6.05 16.06 -26.50
C ASP A 128 6.15 16.43 -28.00
N GLY A 129 6.02 15.42 -28.87
CA GLY A 129 6.26 15.51 -30.32
C GLY A 129 7.54 14.79 -30.76
N ARG A 130 8.52 14.69 -29.86
CA ARG A 130 9.69 13.79 -29.97
C ARG A 130 9.94 13.14 -28.61
N TRP A 131 10.58 11.97 -28.62
CA TRP A 131 10.99 11.30 -27.40
C TRP A 131 12.25 11.96 -26.82
N ALA A 132 12.21 12.26 -25.53
CA ALA A 132 13.36 12.66 -24.74
C ALA A 132 13.63 11.60 -23.65
N LYS A 133 14.87 11.15 -23.53
CA LYS A 133 15.35 10.28 -22.45
C LYS A 133 16.11 11.14 -21.44
N TYR A 134 15.63 11.19 -20.21
CA TYR A 134 16.29 11.92 -19.14
C TYR A 134 17.47 11.14 -18.55
N LYS A 135 18.40 11.85 -17.91
CA LYS A 135 19.51 11.21 -17.19
C LYS A 135 18.95 10.23 -16.17
N ARG A 136 19.48 9.02 -16.21
CA ARG A 136 19.14 7.94 -15.30
C ARG A 136 19.37 8.36 -13.85
N PHE A 137 18.48 7.87 -12.99
CA PHE A 137 18.71 7.82 -11.54
C PHE A 137 18.60 6.38 -11.05
N SER A 138 19.12 6.12 -9.85
CA SER A 138 19.19 4.78 -9.28
C SER A 138 18.82 4.81 -7.80
N ASN A 139 18.35 3.68 -7.29
CA ASN A 139 18.10 3.46 -5.86
C ASN A 139 18.81 2.17 -5.44
N ASN A 140 19.33 2.13 -4.22
CA ASN A 140 19.99 0.96 -3.65
C ASN A 140 18.97 0.12 -2.88
N VAL A 141 18.89 -1.17 -3.21
CA VAL A 141 18.02 -2.12 -2.50
C VAL A 141 18.86 -2.80 -1.43
N VAL A 142 18.43 -2.72 -0.18
CA VAL A 142 19.14 -3.34 0.95
C VAL A 142 18.51 -4.66 1.39
N GLU A 143 19.28 -5.47 2.11
CA GLU A 143 18.86 -6.79 2.62
C GLU A 143 17.96 -6.66 3.85
N GLU A 144 17.98 -5.52 4.53
CA GLU A 144 17.14 -5.26 5.68
C GLU A 144 15.68 -5.03 5.30
N LEU A 145 14.80 -5.52 6.16
CA LEU A 145 13.36 -5.33 6.09
C LEU A 145 12.95 -4.12 6.92
N ILE A 146 11.87 -3.46 6.50
CA ILE A 146 11.08 -2.59 7.38
C ILE A 146 9.90 -3.35 7.99
N ASP A 147 9.43 -2.85 9.14
CA ASP A 147 8.17 -3.27 9.73
C ASP A 147 7.03 -3.14 8.72
N ARG A 148 6.16 -4.15 8.69
CA ARG A 148 5.12 -4.22 7.68
C ARG A 148 4.05 -3.14 7.85
N TYR A 149 3.72 -2.74 9.07
CA TYR A 149 2.59 -1.85 9.31
C TYR A 149 3.02 -0.53 9.95
N LEU A 150 2.52 0.57 9.39
CA LEU A 150 2.51 1.87 10.06
C LEU A 150 1.13 2.09 10.68
N VAL A 151 1.09 2.23 12.00
CA VAL A 151 -0.16 2.51 12.73
C VAL A 151 -0.21 3.96 13.15
N TYR A 152 -1.27 4.66 12.76
CA TYR A 152 -1.41 6.09 13.02
C TYR A 152 -2.84 6.46 13.40
N ARG A 153 -2.94 7.59 14.08
CA ARG A 153 -4.22 8.21 14.38
C ARG A 153 -4.62 9.08 13.19
N PHE A 154 -5.75 8.76 12.58
CA PHE A 154 -6.35 9.54 11.52
C PHE A 154 -7.30 10.58 12.11
N LEU A 155 -7.02 11.86 11.83
CA LEU A 155 -7.75 13.02 12.33
C LEU A 155 -8.08 13.94 11.15
N GLN A 156 -9.27 14.51 11.13
CA GLN A 156 -9.59 15.57 10.17
C GLN A 156 -8.87 16.87 10.59
N PRO A 157 -8.49 17.75 9.66
CA PRO A 157 -7.76 18.99 9.95
C PRO A 157 -8.58 20.08 10.69
N ASN A 158 -9.64 19.74 11.43
CA ASN A 158 -10.49 20.70 12.15
C ASN A 158 -10.12 20.83 13.64
N TYR A 159 -10.01 22.08 14.10
CA TYR A 159 -9.62 22.49 15.45
C TYR A 159 -10.73 22.39 16.51
N THR A 160 -11.96 22.08 16.11
CA THR A 160 -13.13 22.03 17.00
C THR A 160 -13.72 20.63 16.95
N VAL A 161 -13.55 19.88 18.05
CA VAL A 161 -14.16 18.57 18.38
C VAL A 161 -14.33 17.60 17.19
N GLN A 162 -13.48 16.58 17.11
CA GLN A 162 -13.60 15.54 16.09
C GLN A 162 -14.85 14.67 16.37
N ASN A 163 -15.78 14.61 15.41
CA ASN A 163 -16.95 13.72 15.48
C ASN A 163 -16.54 12.23 15.47
N GLU A 164 -15.45 11.92 14.77
CA GLU A 164 -14.89 10.57 14.68
C GLU A 164 -13.36 10.67 14.65
N MET A 165 -12.71 9.90 15.51
CA MET A 165 -11.28 9.65 15.45
C MET A 165 -11.06 8.17 15.13
N GLN A 166 -10.04 7.89 14.33
CA GLN A 166 -9.69 6.53 13.96
C GLN A 166 -8.24 6.23 14.28
N ILE A 167 -7.96 5.00 14.68
CA ILE A 167 -6.64 4.41 14.56
C ILE A 167 -6.69 3.53 13.32
N ARG A 168 -5.76 3.76 12.39
CA ARG A 168 -5.65 3.02 11.14
C ARG A 168 -4.26 2.42 11.06
N GLN A 169 -4.15 1.32 10.35
CA GLN A 169 -2.87 0.71 10.00
C GLN A 169 -2.75 0.64 8.49
N ARG A 170 -1.57 1.02 7.99
CA ARG A 170 -1.21 0.94 6.57
C ARG A 170 -0.12 -0.10 6.40
N ASP A 171 -0.33 -1.02 5.48
CA ASP A 171 0.69 -1.97 5.06
C ASP A 171 1.73 -1.24 4.18
N LEU A 172 2.98 -1.21 4.63
CA LEU A 172 4.11 -0.57 3.96
C LEU A 172 4.70 -1.42 2.84
N GLN A 173 4.30 -2.69 2.73
CA GLN A 173 4.66 -3.57 1.61
C GLN A 173 3.70 -3.40 0.43
N ASN A 174 2.56 -2.75 0.65
CA ASN A 174 1.62 -2.38 -0.38
C ASN A 174 0.98 -1.00 -0.07
N HIS A 175 -0.26 -0.77 -0.51
CA HIS A 175 -0.97 0.50 -0.29
C HIS A 175 -2.26 0.31 0.50
N ASP A 176 -2.49 -0.89 1.04
CA ASP A 176 -3.70 -1.25 1.76
C ASP A 176 -3.71 -0.60 3.13
N GLU A 177 -4.90 -0.18 3.54
CA GLU A 177 -5.12 0.49 4.81
C GLU A 177 -6.38 -0.09 5.46
N SER A 178 -6.30 -0.42 6.75
CA SER A 178 -7.40 -0.99 7.51
C SER A 178 -7.67 -0.23 8.81
N LEU A 179 -8.91 -0.32 9.28
CA LEU A 179 -9.35 0.28 10.53
C LEU A 179 -8.93 -0.62 11.70
N VAL A 180 -8.25 -0.05 12.70
CA VAL A 180 -7.96 -0.72 13.98
C VAL A 180 -9.03 -0.34 15.00
N MET A 181 -9.38 0.95 15.07
CA MET A 181 -10.40 1.44 15.99
C MET A 181 -11.07 2.71 15.46
N THR A 182 -12.36 2.91 15.78
CA THR A 182 -13.11 4.16 15.57
C THR A 182 -13.82 4.61 16.84
N THR A 183 -13.91 5.92 17.08
CA THR A 183 -14.72 6.51 18.16
C THR A 183 -16.18 6.72 17.79
N LYS A 184 -16.57 6.47 16.54
CA LYS A 184 -17.94 6.65 16.05
C LYS A 184 -19.03 6.08 16.97
N PRO A 185 -18.91 4.87 17.56
CA PRO A 185 -19.95 4.32 18.43
C PRO A 185 -19.93 4.85 19.87
N ILE A 186 -18.82 5.46 20.30
CA ILE A 186 -18.58 5.77 21.73
C ILE A 186 -18.51 7.27 22.04
N ALA A 187 -18.65 8.14 21.02
CA ALA A 187 -18.60 9.60 21.14
C ALA A 187 -17.50 10.03 22.12
N GLY A 188 -16.25 9.75 21.78
CA GLY A 188 -15.09 10.00 22.63
C GLY A 188 -13.86 10.39 21.83
N CYS A 189 -12.78 10.68 22.54
CA CYS A 189 -11.49 11.07 21.97
C CYS A 189 -10.45 9.99 22.25
N ILE A 190 -9.90 9.37 21.20
CA ILE A 190 -8.76 8.45 21.33
C ILE A 190 -7.45 9.25 21.31
N ASN A 191 -6.64 9.07 22.36
CA ASN A 191 -5.28 9.58 22.43
C ASN A 191 -4.26 8.58 21.88
N CYS A 192 -2.97 8.86 22.08
CA CYS A 192 -1.82 8.00 21.78
C CYS A 192 -2.13 6.52 21.99
N HIS A 193 -2.06 5.77 20.90
CA HIS A 193 -1.85 4.33 20.89
C HIS A 193 -0.35 4.07 20.97
N SER A 194 0.06 3.11 21.78
CA SER A 194 1.46 2.72 21.94
C SER A 194 1.57 1.22 21.99
N PHE A 195 2.53 0.69 21.26
CA PHE A 195 2.89 -0.72 21.27
C PHE A 195 4.01 -0.96 22.27
N ASN A 196 3.98 -2.08 22.98
CA ASN A 196 5.10 -2.51 23.81
C ASN A 196 6.24 -2.95 22.90
N GLN A 197 7.32 -2.18 22.83
CA GLN A 197 8.49 -2.51 22.00
C GLN A 197 8.15 -2.85 20.53
N ASN A 198 7.16 -2.16 19.96
CA ASN A 198 6.64 -2.38 18.60
C ASN A 198 5.95 -3.75 18.37
N ASP A 199 5.62 -4.49 19.42
CA ASP A 199 4.87 -5.73 19.33
C ASP A 199 3.38 -5.46 19.03
N PRO A 200 2.84 -5.88 17.87
CA PRO A 200 1.42 -5.67 17.53
C PRO A 200 0.44 -6.46 18.42
N SER A 201 0.91 -7.48 19.13
CA SER A 201 0.09 -8.25 20.08
C SER A 201 -0.11 -7.51 21.41
N GLU A 202 0.72 -6.51 21.69
CA GLU A 202 0.71 -5.74 22.92
C GLU A 202 0.61 -4.24 22.63
N MET A 203 -0.62 -3.72 22.70
CA MET A 203 -0.87 -2.29 22.57
C MET A 203 -1.75 -1.76 23.68
N LEU A 204 -1.59 -0.49 23.96
CA LEU A 204 -2.55 0.25 24.76
C LEU A 204 -2.94 1.53 24.04
N PHE A 205 -4.12 2.04 24.36
CA PHE A 205 -4.53 3.37 23.95
C PHE A 205 -5.52 3.93 24.97
N HIS A 206 -5.68 5.25 24.96
CA HIS A 206 -6.46 5.95 25.96
C HIS A 206 -7.68 6.65 25.35
N ILE A 207 -8.85 6.47 25.96
CA ILE A 207 -10.06 7.22 25.64
C ILE A 207 -10.22 8.31 26.70
N ARG A 208 -10.06 9.58 26.29
CA ARG A 208 -9.94 10.72 27.22
C ARG A 208 -11.22 11.07 27.97
N TRP A 209 -12.38 10.94 27.33
CA TRP A 209 -13.67 11.35 27.88
C TRP A 209 -14.82 10.56 27.23
N GLY A 210 -16.01 10.73 27.77
CA GLY A 210 -17.22 10.01 27.36
C GLY A 210 -17.43 8.73 28.17
N VAL A 211 -18.51 8.02 27.88
CA VAL A 211 -18.89 6.78 28.61
C VAL A 211 -17.83 5.68 28.50
N ALA A 212 -17.04 5.72 27.44
CA ALA A 212 -15.94 4.79 27.21
C ALA A 212 -14.60 5.24 27.81
N ALA A 213 -14.53 6.36 28.55
CA ALA A 213 -13.28 6.88 29.09
C ALA A 213 -12.50 5.86 29.93
N GLY A 214 -11.18 5.84 29.76
CA GLY A 214 -10.27 4.88 30.41
C GLY A 214 -9.12 4.47 29.50
N THR A 215 -8.21 3.66 30.04
CA THR A 215 -7.10 3.09 29.27
C THR A 215 -7.44 1.66 28.89
N LEU A 216 -7.38 1.35 27.60
CA LEU A 216 -7.55 0.00 27.08
C LEU A 216 -6.18 -0.61 26.81
N PHE A 217 -6.01 -1.85 27.26
CA PHE A 217 -4.87 -2.71 26.96
C PHE A 217 -5.37 -3.85 26.08
N ALA A 218 -4.69 -4.09 24.97
CA ALA A 218 -4.81 -5.28 24.15
C ALA A 218 -3.51 -6.08 24.31
N GLN A 219 -3.62 -7.28 24.85
CA GLN A 219 -2.50 -8.20 25.08
C GLN A 219 -2.95 -9.60 24.67
N ASP A 220 -2.23 -10.21 23.73
CA ASP A 220 -2.51 -11.58 23.24
C ASP A 220 -3.97 -11.83 22.85
N GLY A 221 -4.58 -10.85 22.17
CA GLY A 221 -5.99 -10.91 21.74
C GLY A 221 -7.02 -10.71 22.86
N GLN A 222 -6.58 -10.46 24.09
CA GLN A 222 -7.45 -10.09 25.21
C GLN A 222 -7.49 -8.58 25.38
N LEU A 223 -8.68 -8.05 25.64
CA LEU A 223 -8.89 -6.63 25.93
C LEU A 223 -9.21 -6.46 27.42
N SER A 224 -8.49 -5.55 28.07
CA SER A 224 -8.80 -5.09 29.42
C SER A 224 -8.91 -3.58 29.46
N LYS A 225 -9.80 -3.08 30.32
CA LYS A 225 -9.98 -1.65 30.56
C LYS A 225 -9.55 -1.34 31.98
N ILE A 226 -8.59 -0.44 32.11
CA ILE A 226 -8.02 -0.03 33.39
C ILE A 226 -8.35 1.44 33.64
N ASP A 227 -8.86 1.70 34.84
CA ASP A 227 -8.91 3.05 35.38
C ASP A 227 -7.58 3.36 36.06
N THR A 228 -6.86 4.33 35.51
CA THR A 228 -5.53 4.73 36.00
C THR A 228 -5.59 5.70 37.19
N ARG A 229 -6.80 6.13 37.58
CA ARG A 229 -7.01 7.01 38.73
C ARG A 229 -6.78 6.25 40.03
N THR A 230 -6.15 6.92 40.98
CA THR A 230 -5.92 6.41 42.33
C THR A 230 -6.35 7.45 43.37
N LYS A 231 -6.35 7.08 44.66
CA LYS A 231 -6.60 8.04 45.75
C LYS A 231 -5.57 9.18 45.78
N PHE A 232 -4.33 8.90 45.38
CA PHE A 232 -3.25 9.90 45.31
C PHE A 232 -3.33 10.76 44.04
N ASN A 233 -3.78 10.19 42.93
CA ASN A 233 -3.90 10.88 41.66
C ASN A 233 -5.30 10.68 41.03
N PRO A 234 -6.23 11.63 41.22
CA PRO A 234 -7.59 11.52 40.72
C PRO A 234 -7.71 11.80 39.21
N SER A 235 -6.66 12.34 38.57
CA SER A 235 -6.64 12.56 37.13
C SER A 235 -6.24 11.28 36.39
N PRO A 236 -6.93 10.92 35.29
CA PRO A 236 -6.53 9.79 34.47
C PRO A 236 -5.15 10.04 33.83
N GLY A 237 -4.41 8.96 33.59
CA GLY A 237 -3.16 9.01 32.83
C GLY A 237 -3.39 9.49 31.39
N ALA A 238 -2.43 10.26 30.85
CA ALA A 238 -2.57 10.91 29.55
C ALA A 238 -1.66 10.30 28.47
N TYR A 239 -0.33 10.44 28.59
CA TYR A 239 0.64 9.91 27.63
C TYR A 239 1.37 8.70 28.22
N PRO A 240 1.31 7.52 27.56
CA PRO A 240 1.98 6.32 28.03
C PRO A 240 3.42 6.23 27.55
N SER A 241 4.27 5.56 28.33
CA SER A 241 5.57 5.05 27.90
C SER A 241 5.78 3.66 28.51
N TRP A 242 5.98 2.66 27.65
CA TRP A 242 6.34 1.32 28.08
C TRP A 242 7.77 1.32 28.63
N HIS A 243 7.99 0.66 29.76
CA HIS A 243 9.33 0.37 30.26
C HIS A 243 9.96 -0.73 29.40
N LEU A 244 11.30 -0.75 29.29
CA LEU A 244 12.03 -1.76 28.49
C LEU A 244 11.78 -3.21 28.94
N SER A 245 11.36 -3.41 30.20
CA SER A 245 10.97 -4.74 30.69
C SER A 245 9.63 -5.24 30.11
N GLY A 246 8.84 -4.38 29.47
CA GLY A 246 7.50 -4.68 28.96
C GLY A 246 6.41 -4.83 30.03
N ILE A 247 6.76 -5.00 31.31
CA ILE A 247 5.81 -5.28 32.39
C ILE A 247 5.25 -4.00 33.03
N LEU A 248 5.92 -2.87 32.84
CA LEU A 248 5.55 -1.58 33.46
C LEU A 248 5.22 -0.54 32.39
N VAL A 249 4.23 0.30 32.68
CA VAL A 249 3.88 1.47 31.87
C VAL A 249 3.86 2.70 32.77
N ALA A 250 4.63 3.71 32.40
CA ALA A 250 4.55 5.04 33.00
C ALA A 250 3.52 5.88 32.25
N PHE A 251 2.74 6.66 32.99
CA PHE A 251 1.77 7.60 32.41
C PHE A 251 2.10 9.02 32.87
N SER A 252 2.05 9.97 31.94
CA SER A 252 1.99 11.38 32.31
C SER A 252 0.64 11.70 32.94
N VAL A 253 0.62 12.69 33.82
CA VAL A 253 -0.60 13.21 34.42
C VAL A 253 -0.68 14.69 34.09
N ASN A 254 -1.74 15.08 33.41
CA ASN A 254 -1.97 16.49 33.11
C ASN A 254 -2.84 17.08 34.22
N LYS A 255 -2.33 18.09 34.92
CA LYS A 255 -3.16 19.02 35.69
C LYS A 255 -3.59 20.10 34.72
N VAL A 256 -4.83 20.02 34.24
CA VAL A 256 -5.48 21.04 33.41
C VAL A 256 -6.64 21.61 34.20
#